data_AF-A0A846TVY7-F1
#
_entry.id   AF-A0A846TVY7-F1
#
_cell.length_a   1.000
_cell.length_b   1.000
_cell.length_c   1.000
_cell.angle_alpha   90.00
_cell.angle_beta   90.00
_cell.angle_gamma   90.00
#
_symmetry.space_group_name_H-M   'P 1'
#
loop_
_entity.id
_entity.type
_entity.pdbx_description
1 polymer ?
#
loop_
_entity_poly.entity_id
_entity_poly.type
_entity_poly.pdbx_seq_one_letter_code
_entity_poly.pdbx_strand_id
1 'polypeptide(L)'
;INDFKAATQIQNGSAVVRAKANTKFTGEVIITIKSLDKTELSEVVKTIEVDGNIANDAVKVLEEIEAKNLEVKGAIEINDFKAATQIQNGSAVVRAKANTKFTGEVIITIKSLDKTELSDVIKNTEVDGNIANDAAKVLEEIEAKNSEVNGAIEINDFKAATNLENGSAIISAKSNTKFTGKVNIIVTTIKLQLSEVFSNFKFTDEKNVQGFLDNNNLDSITNKILSHIGASSLDEAGLSLENHSSNSILVKAKPDSKYRGDVKLTWNLKLFEISGIGANASNVNIKNGLKGYIYLDSTTNKIKFFDVVKYFQKASVQVHQNFIKYHTFNFSGQKDFTFNGRTWVDNLPNIFGSLEFIPGSKITVDSPELHRILVFDKSTNKWQGLTKKTEFILNELGDLTKSN
;
A
#
# COMPACT_ATOMS: atom_id res chain seq x y z
N ILE A 1 4.17 26.35 -97.31
CA ILE A 1 3.49 25.75 -96.14
C ILE A 1 2.33 26.67 -95.86
N ASN A 2 1.12 26.14 -95.91
CA ASN A 2 -0.08 26.97 -95.88
C ASN A 2 -0.79 26.87 -94.52
N ASP A 3 -0.55 25.80 -93.78
CA ASP A 3 -0.93 25.64 -92.38
C ASP A 3 0.18 24.85 -91.69
N PHE A 4 0.61 25.30 -90.52
CA PHE A 4 1.67 24.68 -89.72
C PHE A 4 1.27 24.68 -88.26
N LYS A 5 1.22 23.48 -87.68
CA LYS A 5 1.03 23.25 -86.26
C LYS A 5 2.28 22.56 -85.74
N ALA A 6 3.00 23.23 -84.84
CA ALA A 6 4.16 22.66 -84.20
C ALA A 6 3.75 21.43 -83.37
N ALA A 7 4.64 20.44 -83.32
CA ALA A 7 4.50 19.34 -82.38
C ALA A 7 4.75 19.83 -80.96
N THR A 8 4.05 19.24 -79.99
CA THR A 8 4.27 19.44 -78.55
C THR A 8 4.57 18.08 -77.91
N GLN A 9 4.83 18.07 -76.59
CA GLN A 9 5.06 16.85 -75.82
C GLN A 9 3.77 16.03 -75.57
N ILE A 10 2.61 16.58 -75.92
CA ILE A 10 1.29 15.93 -75.76
C ILE A 10 0.54 15.76 -77.09
N GLN A 11 1.03 16.35 -78.18
CA GLN A 11 0.32 16.34 -79.46
C GLN A 11 1.30 16.35 -80.64
N ASN A 12 1.03 15.51 -81.63
CA ASN A 12 1.70 15.56 -82.93
C ASN A 12 1.44 16.92 -83.61
N GLY A 13 2.45 17.41 -84.32
CA GLY A 13 2.30 18.56 -85.21
C GLY A 13 1.78 18.14 -86.59
N SER A 14 1.46 19.13 -87.41
CA SER A 14 1.07 18.92 -88.80
C SER A 14 1.56 20.05 -89.69
N ALA A 15 2.01 19.74 -90.89
CA ALA A 15 2.30 20.73 -91.92
C ALA A 15 1.51 20.44 -93.20
N VAL A 16 0.80 21.44 -93.70
CA VAL A 16 0.05 21.38 -94.94
C VAL A 16 0.89 21.96 -96.07
N VAL A 17 1.22 21.12 -97.05
CA VAL A 17 1.96 21.51 -98.24
C VAL A 17 1.04 21.41 -99.45
N ARG A 18 0.81 22.54 -100.12
CA ARG A 18 0.06 22.60 -101.39
C ARG A 18 1.02 22.84 -102.54
N ALA A 19 0.69 22.27 -103.70
CA ALA A 19 1.36 22.62 -104.94
C ALA A 19 1.20 24.13 -105.23
N LYS A 20 2.28 24.79 -105.66
CA LYS A 20 2.21 26.19 -106.08
C LYS A 20 1.41 26.28 -107.38
N ALA A 21 0.70 27.41 -107.56
CA ALA A 21 0.05 27.73 -108.83
C ALA A 21 1.06 27.71 -109.98
N ASN A 22 0.62 27.34 -111.19
CA ASN A 22 1.43 27.21 -112.40
C ASN A 22 2.57 26.17 -112.32
N THR A 23 2.38 25.11 -111.53
CA THR A 23 3.25 23.93 -111.54
C THR A 23 2.51 22.73 -112.10
N LYS A 24 3.25 21.69 -112.52
CA LYS A 24 2.66 20.42 -112.99
C LYS A 24 2.03 19.56 -111.88
N PHE A 25 2.14 19.98 -110.62
CA PHE A 25 1.65 19.24 -109.45
C PHE A 25 0.32 19.82 -108.98
N THR A 26 -0.59 18.96 -108.50
CA THR A 26 -1.90 19.33 -107.96
C THR A 26 -2.14 18.62 -106.63
N GLY A 27 -3.05 19.14 -105.81
CA GLY A 27 -3.42 18.55 -104.52
C GLY A 27 -2.70 19.10 -103.29
N GLU A 28 -2.98 18.47 -102.14
CA GLU A 28 -2.48 18.81 -100.81
C GLU A 28 -1.92 17.55 -100.13
N VAL A 29 -0.77 17.70 -99.47
CA VAL A 29 -0.19 16.66 -98.60
C VAL A 29 -0.16 17.17 -97.16
N ILE A 30 -0.67 16.34 -96.24
CA ILE A 30 -0.58 16.58 -94.80
C ILE A 30 0.59 15.76 -94.26
N ILE A 31 1.60 16.45 -93.74
CA ILE A 31 2.77 15.83 -93.09
C ILE A 31 2.49 15.80 -91.59
N THR A 32 2.46 14.60 -90.99
CA THR A 32 2.40 14.44 -89.53
C THR A 32 3.80 14.59 -88.94
N ILE A 33 3.95 15.47 -87.96
CA ILE A 33 5.19 15.67 -87.21
C ILE A 33 5.02 14.97 -85.87
N LYS A 34 5.90 14.02 -85.53
CA LYS A 34 5.82 13.30 -84.26
C LYS A 34 5.92 14.27 -83.08
N SER A 35 5.19 13.96 -82.00
CA SER A 35 5.29 14.66 -80.72
C SER A 35 6.74 14.67 -80.21
N LEU A 36 7.05 15.68 -79.41
CA LEU A 36 8.32 15.73 -78.69
C LEU A 36 8.32 14.70 -77.55
N ASP A 37 9.50 14.26 -77.12
CA ASP A 37 9.64 13.36 -75.98
C ASP A 37 9.17 14.04 -74.69
N LYS A 38 8.48 13.27 -73.85
CA LYS A 38 8.05 13.71 -72.52
C LYS A 38 9.24 13.78 -71.57
N THR A 39 9.18 14.69 -70.61
CA THR A 39 10.21 14.84 -69.57
C THR A 39 9.96 13.83 -68.45
N GLU A 40 10.98 13.09 -68.02
CA GLU A 40 10.87 12.15 -66.89
C GLU A 40 10.70 12.92 -65.57
N LEU A 41 9.79 12.47 -64.70
CA LEU A 41 9.55 13.14 -63.41
C LEU A 41 10.80 13.20 -62.54
N SER A 42 11.70 12.20 -62.62
CA SER A 42 12.97 12.18 -61.89
C SER A 42 13.92 13.33 -62.29
N GLU A 43 13.72 13.92 -63.46
CA GLU A 43 14.50 15.08 -63.92
C GLU A 43 14.05 16.38 -63.25
N VAL A 44 12.76 16.50 -62.91
CA VAL A 44 12.13 17.75 -62.44
C VAL A 44 11.70 17.74 -60.98
N VAL A 45 11.34 16.57 -60.43
CA VAL A 45 11.01 16.41 -59.00
C VAL A 45 12.30 16.18 -58.23
N LYS A 46 12.83 17.25 -57.64
CA LYS A 46 14.08 17.20 -56.86
C LYS A 46 13.85 16.99 -55.37
N THR A 47 12.68 17.40 -54.87
CA THR A 47 12.31 17.10 -53.48
C THR A 47 11.65 15.74 -53.41
N ILE A 48 12.37 14.77 -52.83
CA ILE A 48 11.91 13.40 -52.62
C ILE A 48 11.59 13.08 -51.16
N GLU A 49 11.64 14.10 -50.28
CA GLU A 49 11.32 13.98 -48.87
C GLU A 49 10.36 15.08 -48.42
N VAL A 50 9.34 14.72 -47.64
CA VAL A 50 8.40 15.65 -47.01
C VAL A 50 8.32 15.39 -45.50
N ASP A 51 8.00 16.43 -44.72
CA ASP A 51 7.83 16.32 -43.28
C ASP A 51 6.45 15.73 -42.95
N GLY A 52 6.42 14.60 -42.24
CA GLY A 52 5.16 13.95 -41.86
C GLY A 52 4.33 14.78 -40.88
N ASN A 53 4.92 15.66 -40.07
CA ASN A 53 4.14 16.54 -39.20
C ASN A 53 3.34 17.58 -40.00
N ILE A 54 3.78 17.88 -41.22
CA ILE A 54 3.13 18.83 -42.14
C ILE A 54 2.20 18.10 -43.10
N ALA A 55 2.69 17.03 -43.74
CA ALA A 55 2.01 16.31 -44.80
C ALA A 55 2.06 14.79 -44.54
N ASN A 56 0.95 14.24 -44.04
CA ASN A 56 0.79 12.79 -43.77
C ASN A 56 -0.54 12.22 -44.27
N ASP A 57 -1.09 12.84 -45.30
CA ASP A 57 -2.17 12.30 -46.11
C ASP A 57 -1.85 12.57 -47.59
N ALA A 58 -2.47 11.80 -48.49
CA ALA A 58 -2.12 11.85 -49.91
C ALA A 58 -2.32 13.25 -50.54
N VAL A 59 -3.31 14.02 -50.08
CA VAL A 59 -3.61 15.35 -50.63
C VAL A 59 -2.54 16.34 -50.21
N LYS A 60 -2.22 16.41 -48.92
CA LYS A 60 -1.17 17.31 -48.42
C LYS A 60 0.21 16.96 -48.97
N VAL A 61 0.50 15.68 -49.14
CA VAL A 61 1.77 15.27 -49.77
C VAL A 61 1.82 15.74 -51.23
N LEU A 62 0.73 15.59 -51.98
CA LEU A 62 0.65 16.13 -53.34
C LEU A 62 0.86 17.64 -53.37
N GLU A 63 0.16 18.38 -52.51
CA GLU A 63 0.27 19.85 -52.40
C GLU A 63 1.71 20.28 -52.07
N GLU A 64 2.37 19.61 -51.12
CA GLU A 64 3.75 19.91 -50.70
C GLU A 64 4.75 19.64 -51.84
N ILE A 65 4.58 18.55 -52.58
CA ILE A 65 5.42 18.23 -53.73
C ILE A 65 5.21 19.25 -54.85
N GLU A 66 3.98 19.63 -55.17
CA GLU A 66 3.69 20.65 -56.19
C GLU A 66 4.19 22.04 -55.76
N ALA A 67 4.12 22.38 -54.47
CA ALA A 67 4.63 23.63 -53.93
C ALA A 67 6.15 23.73 -54.06
N LYS A 68 6.88 22.62 -53.82
CA LYS A 68 8.35 22.57 -53.93
C LYS A 68 8.86 22.33 -55.35
N ASN A 69 8.03 21.81 -56.25
CA ASN A 69 8.37 21.52 -57.64
C ASN A 69 7.32 22.14 -58.56
N LEU A 70 7.29 23.49 -58.63
CA LEU A 70 6.24 24.24 -59.34
C LEU A 70 6.03 23.84 -60.81
N GLU A 71 7.07 23.32 -61.47
CA GLU A 71 6.99 22.86 -62.86
C GLU A 71 6.00 21.69 -63.05
N VAL A 72 5.79 20.84 -62.04
CA VAL A 72 4.88 19.69 -62.12
C VAL A 72 3.49 19.97 -61.55
N LYS A 73 3.20 21.21 -61.15
CA LYS A 73 1.92 21.59 -60.55
C LYS A 73 0.71 21.24 -61.44
N GLY A 74 -0.25 20.52 -60.87
CA GLY A 74 -1.44 20.02 -61.57
C GLY A 74 -1.18 18.82 -62.49
N ALA A 75 0.08 18.48 -62.75
CA ALA A 75 0.47 17.47 -63.73
C ALA A 75 0.76 16.09 -63.12
N ILE A 76 0.74 15.98 -61.80
CA ILE A 76 1.05 14.75 -61.06
C ILE A 76 -0.12 14.28 -60.20
N GLU A 77 -0.06 13.01 -59.80
CA GLU A 77 -0.99 12.35 -58.88
C GLU A 77 -0.24 11.40 -57.95
N ILE A 78 -0.84 11.06 -56.81
CA ILE A 78 -0.28 10.14 -55.80
C ILE A 78 -0.91 8.75 -55.97
N ASN A 79 -0.07 7.72 -55.99
CA ASN A 79 -0.41 6.30 -55.87
C ASN A 79 0.34 5.68 -54.68
N ASP A 80 -0.10 4.48 -54.24
CA ASP A 80 0.58 3.66 -53.24
C ASP A 80 1.00 4.40 -51.95
N PHE A 81 0.10 5.26 -51.47
CA PHE A 81 0.32 6.05 -50.26
C PHE A 81 0.35 5.19 -49.00
N LYS A 82 1.39 5.39 -48.19
CA LYS A 82 1.55 4.86 -46.84
C LYS A 82 1.90 6.00 -45.91
N ALA A 83 1.01 6.28 -44.95
CA ALA A 83 1.25 7.30 -43.95
C ALA A 83 2.49 6.97 -43.10
N ALA A 84 3.23 8.00 -42.72
CA ALA A 84 4.23 7.93 -41.69
C ALA A 84 3.59 7.78 -40.30
N THR A 85 4.35 7.20 -39.39
CA THR A 85 4.03 7.10 -37.96
C THR A 85 5.18 7.69 -37.14
N GLN A 86 5.03 7.77 -35.82
CA GLN A 86 6.12 8.21 -34.92
C GLN A 86 7.33 7.26 -34.89
N ILE A 87 7.18 6.03 -35.39
CA ILE A 87 8.23 5.00 -35.36
C ILE A 87 8.78 4.66 -36.75
N GLN A 88 8.11 5.08 -37.81
CA GLN A 88 8.44 4.66 -39.16
C GLN A 88 8.07 5.75 -40.18
N ASN A 89 8.97 5.99 -41.13
CA ASN A 89 8.69 6.82 -42.29
C ASN A 89 7.57 6.23 -43.14
N GLY A 90 6.78 7.10 -43.74
CA GLY A 90 5.81 6.77 -44.78
C GLY A 90 6.43 6.82 -46.17
N SER A 91 5.61 6.51 -47.17
CA SER A 91 6.01 6.56 -48.58
C SER A 91 4.82 6.91 -49.48
N ALA A 92 5.09 7.54 -50.62
CA ALA A 92 4.10 7.72 -51.68
C ALA A 92 4.77 7.58 -53.04
N VAL A 93 4.05 7.08 -54.04
CA VAL A 93 4.50 7.08 -55.44
C VAL A 93 3.83 8.25 -56.15
N VAL A 94 4.63 9.20 -56.63
CA VAL A 94 4.16 10.31 -57.47
C VAL A 94 4.27 9.90 -58.93
N ARG A 95 3.16 9.98 -59.66
CA ARG A 95 3.07 9.62 -61.08
C ARG A 95 2.65 10.79 -61.94
N ALA A 96 3.17 10.86 -63.16
CA ALA A 96 2.71 11.83 -64.15
C ALA A 96 1.32 11.46 -64.69
N LYS A 97 0.40 12.42 -64.72
CA LYS A 97 -0.90 12.24 -65.36
C LYS A 97 -0.73 12.04 -66.86
N ALA A 98 -1.58 11.19 -67.45
CA ALA A 98 -1.47 10.74 -68.85
C ALA A 98 -1.38 11.89 -69.88
N ASN A 99 -2.13 12.98 -69.68
CA ASN A 99 -2.24 14.09 -70.62
C ASN A 99 -1.36 15.29 -70.25
N THR A 100 -0.13 15.02 -69.81
CA THR A 100 0.84 16.05 -69.43
C THR A 100 2.14 15.89 -70.21
N LYS A 101 2.99 16.93 -70.17
CA LYS A 101 4.32 16.90 -70.78
C LYS A 101 5.32 15.97 -70.04
N PHE A 102 4.90 15.36 -68.94
CA PHE A 102 5.74 14.50 -68.10
C PHE A 102 5.38 13.03 -68.24
N THR A 103 6.35 12.17 -67.90
CA THR A 103 6.21 10.71 -67.80
C THR A 103 6.97 10.19 -66.57
N GLY A 104 6.80 8.91 -66.27
CA GLY A 104 7.52 8.24 -65.18
C GLY A 104 6.89 8.41 -63.80
N GLU A 105 7.60 7.91 -62.79
CA GLU A 105 7.21 7.85 -61.38
C GLU A 105 8.39 8.18 -60.47
N VAL A 106 8.12 8.78 -59.32
CA VAL A 106 9.11 9.10 -58.28
C VAL A 106 8.58 8.67 -56.92
N ILE A 107 9.41 8.00 -56.14
CA ILE A 107 9.07 7.62 -54.76
C ILE A 107 9.41 8.78 -53.83
N ILE A 108 8.43 9.20 -53.06
CA ILE A 108 8.56 10.21 -52.02
C ILE A 108 8.61 9.52 -50.67
N THR A 109 9.58 9.91 -49.84
CA THR A 109 9.67 9.51 -48.44
C THR A 109 8.95 10.54 -47.58
N ILE A 110 8.05 10.09 -46.71
CA ILE A 110 7.38 10.94 -45.72
C ILE A 110 8.09 10.70 -44.39
N LYS A 111 8.74 11.72 -43.83
CA LYS A 111 9.47 11.58 -42.56
C LYS A 111 8.50 11.18 -41.43
N SER A 112 8.99 10.35 -40.51
CA SER A 112 8.26 9.96 -39.31
C SER A 112 7.72 11.18 -38.57
N LEU A 113 6.57 11.00 -37.93
CA LEU A 113 5.98 12.02 -37.06
C LEU A 113 6.86 12.25 -35.82
N ASP A 114 6.70 13.41 -35.21
CA ASP A 114 7.34 13.69 -33.93
C ASP A 114 6.82 12.74 -32.85
N LYS A 115 7.75 12.21 -32.05
CA LYS A 115 7.43 11.34 -30.92
C LYS A 115 6.80 12.17 -29.79
N THR A 116 5.92 11.55 -29.01
CA THR A 116 5.30 12.20 -27.85
C THR A 116 6.28 12.18 -26.66
N GLU A 117 6.50 13.33 -26.03
CA GLU A 117 7.34 13.42 -24.82
C GLU A 117 6.66 12.71 -23.63
N LEU A 118 7.41 11.88 -22.90
CA LEU A 118 6.86 11.16 -21.75
C LEU A 118 6.32 12.10 -20.65
N SER A 119 6.90 13.30 -20.49
CA SER A 119 6.42 14.32 -19.55
C SER A 119 5.02 14.84 -19.89
N ASP A 120 4.58 14.68 -21.13
CA ASP A 120 3.24 15.09 -21.56
C ASP A 120 2.18 14.08 -21.12
N VAL A 121 2.57 12.82 -20.92
CA VAL A 121 1.67 11.71 -20.60
C VAL A 121 1.77 11.30 -19.13
N ILE A 122 2.97 11.14 -18.59
CA ILE A 122 3.19 10.75 -17.20
C ILE A 122 3.10 11.98 -16.31
N LYS A 123 1.91 12.24 -15.76
CA LYS A 123 1.67 13.37 -14.83
C LYS A 123 1.90 13.03 -13.36
N ASN A 124 1.66 11.77 -12.99
CA ASN A 124 1.88 11.30 -11.62
C ASN A 124 3.32 10.77 -11.51
N THR A 125 4.18 11.54 -10.84
CA THR A 125 5.60 11.24 -10.68
C THR A 125 5.94 10.71 -9.29
N GLU A 126 4.95 10.32 -8.49
CA GLU A 126 5.13 9.75 -7.16
C GLU A 126 4.54 8.33 -7.08
N VAL A 127 5.32 7.44 -6.48
CA VAL A 127 4.95 6.05 -6.20
C VAL A 127 5.15 5.75 -4.73
N ASP A 128 4.21 5.03 -4.11
CA ASP A 128 4.32 4.64 -2.70
C ASP A 128 5.40 3.57 -2.51
N GLY A 129 6.47 3.89 -1.79
CA GLY A 129 7.55 2.94 -1.47
C GLY A 129 7.10 1.75 -0.62
N ASN A 130 5.93 1.82 0.01
CA ASN A 130 5.32 0.68 0.70
C ASN A 130 4.72 -0.36 -0.25
N ILE A 131 4.36 0.08 -1.46
CA ILE A 131 3.75 -0.74 -2.51
C ILE A 131 4.83 -1.21 -3.49
N ALA A 132 5.66 -0.28 -3.95
CA ALA A 132 6.68 -0.51 -4.95
C ALA A 132 8.01 0.11 -4.52
N ASN A 133 8.98 -0.75 -4.16
CA ASN A 133 10.34 -0.34 -3.79
C ASN A 133 11.43 -1.12 -4.53
N ASP A 134 11.07 -1.67 -5.67
CA ASP A 134 11.99 -2.26 -6.64
C ASP A 134 11.61 -1.76 -8.04
N ALA A 135 12.56 -1.80 -8.97
CA ALA A 135 12.39 -1.24 -10.30
C ALA A 135 11.18 -1.86 -11.05
N ALA A 136 10.97 -3.17 -10.94
CA ALA A 136 9.88 -3.84 -11.67
C ALA A 136 8.51 -3.36 -11.18
N LYS A 137 8.31 -3.32 -9.86
CA LYS A 137 7.04 -2.83 -9.29
C LYS A 137 6.80 -1.34 -9.53
N VAL A 138 7.85 -0.53 -9.52
CA VAL A 138 7.71 0.91 -9.85
C VAL A 138 7.26 1.07 -11.29
N LEU A 139 7.83 0.28 -12.21
CA LEU A 139 7.41 0.28 -13.61
C LEU A 139 5.94 -0.13 -13.75
N GLU A 140 5.54 -1.24 -13.13
CA GLU A 140 4.15 -1.73 -13.13
C GLU A 140 3.17 -0.68 -12.59
N GLU A 141 3.49 -0.01 -11.48
CA GLU A 141 2.65 1.05 -10.89
C GLU A 141 2.49 2.25 -11.83
N ILE A 142 3.56 2.64 -12.53
CA ILE A 142 3.50 3.76 -13.48
C ILE A 142 2.70 3.38 -14.72
N GLU A 143 2.88 2.18 -15.26
CA GLU A 143 2.12 1.67 -16.41
C GLU A 143 0.63 1.49 -16.07
N ALA A 144 0.32 1.03 -14.85
CA ALA A 144 -1.06 0.91 -14.37
C ALA A 144 -1.77 2.26 -14.26
N LYS A 145 -1.06 3.31 -13.83
CA LYS A 145 -1.58 4.68 -13.74
C LYS A 145 -1.61 5.41 -15.08
N ASN A 146 -0.80 4.98 -16.06
CA ASN A 146 -0.64 5.62 -17.36
C ASN A 146 -0.67 4.56 -18.48
N SER A 147 -1.86 4.02 -18.75
CA SER A 147 -2.02 2.88 -19.67
C SER A 147 -1.49 3.12 -21.09
N GLU A 148 -1.40 4.38 -21.53
CA GLU A 148 -0.86 4.76 -22.83
C GLU A 148 0.62 4.39 -23.03
N VAL A 149 1.40 4.32 -21.94
CA VAL A 149 2.83 4.00 -21.99
C VAL A 149 3.14 2.54 -21.65
N ASN A 150 2.11 1.71 -21.46
CA ASN A 150 2.27 0.29 -21.11
C ASN A 150 3.15 -0.45 -22.15
N GLY A 151 4.22 -1.08 -21.66
CA GLY A 151 5.21 -1.80 -22.47
C GLY A 151 6.18 -0.90 -23.23
N ALA A 152 5.96 0.42 -23.23
CA ALA A 152 6.72 1.38 -24.01
C ALA A 152 7.83 2.09 -23.22
N ILE A 153 7.89 1.88 -21.91
CA ILE A 153 8.85 2.53 -21.01
C ILE A 153 9.74 1.51 -20.31
N GLU A 154 10.88 1.99 -19.82
CA GLU A 154 11.86 1.23 -19.03
C GLU A 154 12.49 2.11 -17.96
N ILE A 155 13.07 1.48 -16.94
CA ILE A 155 13.81 2.17 -15.88
C ILE A 155 15.31 2.11 -16.19
N ASN A 156 15.93 3.28 -16.29
CA ASN A 156 17.36 3.41 -16.57
C ASN A 156 18.21 3.59 -15.32
N ASP A 157 17.64 4.17 -14.27
CA ASP A 157 18.31 4.36 -12.98
C ASP A 157 17.28 4.18 -11.86
N PHE A 158 17.69 3.54 -10.78
CA PHE A 158 16.82 3.22 -9.65
C PHE A 158 17.58 3.26 -8.33
N LYS A 159 17.09 4.06 -7.40
CA LYS A 159 17.46 4.06 -5.99
C LYS A 159 16.23 3.69 -5.17
N ALA A 160 16.29 2.57 -4.46
CA ALA A 160 15.24 2.18 -3.54
C ALA A 160 15.05 3.23 -2.42
N ALA A 161 13.80 3.45 -2.02
CA ALA A 161 13.48 4.22 -0.83
C ALA A 161 13.87 3.45 0.43
N THR A 162 14.08 4.20 1.50
CA THR A 162 14.26 3.67 2.86
C THR A 162 13.17 4.25 3.76
N ASN A 163 13.21 3.92 5.05
CA ASN A 163 12.33 4.53 6.04
C ASN A 163 12.75 5.95 6.46
N LEU A 164 13.83 6.49 5.89
CA LEU A 164 14.38 7.81 6.19
C LEU A 164 14.52 8.70 4.94
N GLU A 165 14.71 8.10 3.77
CA GLU A 165 14.93 8.81 2.52
C GLU A 165 14.01 8.30 1.42
N ASN A 166 13.48 9.23 0.62
CA ASN A 166 12.82 8.88 -0.64
C ASN A 166 13.82 8.19 -1.57
N GLY A 167 13.29 7.23 -2.32
CA GLY A 167 13.95 6.65 -3.48
C GLY A 167 13.68 7.49 -4.73
N SER A 168 14.26 7.05 -5.84
CA SER A 168 14.11 7.68 -7.13
C SER A 168 14.19 6.68 -8.25
N ALA A 169 13.48 6.92 -9.35
CA ALA A 169 13.66 6.20 -10.60
C ALA A 169 13.69 7.16 -11.78
N ILE A 170 14.49 6.85 -12.80
CA ILE A 170 14.46 7.54 -14.09
C ILE A 170 13.81 6.62 -15.11
N ILE A 171 12.60 6.99 -15.52
CA ILE A 171 11.86 6.31 -16.59
C ILE A 171 12.28 6.91 -17.93
N SER A 172 12.44 6.07 -18.95
CA SER A 172 12.75 6.48 -20.32
C SER A 172 11.92 5.70 -21.32
N ALA A 173 11.70 6.28 -22.48
CA ALA A 173 11.00 5.60 -23.57
C ALA A 173 11.91 4.57 -24.23
N LYS A 174 11.38 3.38 -24.52
CA LYS A 174 12.07 2.38 -25.33
C LYS A 174 12.24 2.88 -26.76
N SER A 175 13.33 2.48 -27.42
CA SER A 175 13.73 2.95 -28.75
C SER A 175 12.66 2.81 -29.84
N ASN A 176 11.92 1.68 -29.84
CA ASN A 176 10.93 1.34 -30.86
C ASN A 176 9.49 1.67 -30.44
N THR A 177 9.28 2.85 -29.86
CA THR A 177 7.98 3.31 -29.40
C THR A 177 7.67 4.71 -29.93
N LYS A 178 6.39 5.08 -29.89
CA LYS A 178 5.91 6.42 -30.26
C LYS A 178 6.31 7.52 -29.26
N PHE A 179 6.99 7.16 -28.17
CA PHE A 179 7.37 8.07 -27.09
C PHE A 179 8.86 8.39 -27.10
N THR A 180 9.21 9.53 -26.51
CA THR A 180 10.58 10.00 -26.32
C THR A 180 10.73 10.67 -24.94
N GLY A 181 11.96 11.01 -24.57
CA GLY A 181 12.25 11.73 -23.33
C GLY A 181 12.40 10.84 -22.10
N LYS A 182 12.49 11.49 -20.94
CA LYS A 182 12.69 10.87 -19.63
C LYS A 182 11.85 11.56 -18.56
N VAL A 183 11.43 10.79 -17.55
CA VAL A 183 10.66 11.30 -16.41
C VAL A 183 11.28 10.80 -15.12
N ASN A 184 11.47 11.71 -14.17
CA ASN A 184 11.94 11.37 -12.83
C ASN A 184 10.73 11.00 -11.96
N ILE A 185 10.82 9.85 -11.31
CA ILE A 185 9.84 9.35 -10.36
C ILE A 185 10.43 9.40 -8.97
N ILE A 186 9.65 9.89 -8.01
CA ILE A 186 9.95 9.84 -6.60
C ILE A 186 9.27 8.58 -6.04
N VAL A 187 10.06 7.72 -5.40
CA VAL A 187 9.54 6.61 -4.61
C VAL A 187 9.50 7.07 -3.17
N THR A 188 8.32 7.22 -2.57
CA THR A 188 8.19 7.78 -1.23
C THR A 188 8.81 6.85 -0.18
N THR A 189 9.21 7.41 0.97
CA THR A 189 9.77 6.63 2.09
C THR A 189 8.89 5.44 2.49
N ILE A 190 9.52 4.33 2.85
CA ILE A 190 8.84 3.15 3.39
C ILE A 190 8.43 3.44 4.84
N LYS A 191 7.15 3.22 5.16
CA LYS A 191 6.65 3.36 6.53
C LYS A 191 6.77 2.01 7.26
N LEU A 192 7.24 2.05 8.49
CA LEU A 192 7.40 0.86 9.33
C LEU A 192 6.04 0.38 9.85
N GLN A 193 5.75 -0.92 9.70
CA GLN A 193 4.51 -1.50 10.21
C GLN A 193 4.52 -1.54 11.74
N LEU A 194 3.50 -0.98 12.40
CA LEU A 194 3.46 -0.94 13.87
C LEU A 194 3.51 -2.32 14.53
N SER A 195 2.88 -3.34 13.94
CA SER A 195 2.93 -4.72 14.46
C SER A 195 4.35 -5.29 14.49
N GLU A 196 5.22 -4.88 13.57
CA GLU A 196 6.63 -5.30 13.55
C GLU A 196 7.45 -4.53 14.58
N VAL A 197 7.24 -3.21 14.67
CA VAL A 197 7.89 -2.34 15.65
C VAL A 197 7.60 -2.79 17.08
N PHE A 198 6.36 -3.20 17.35
CA PHE A 198 5.91 -3.67 18.67
C PHE A 198 5.96 -5.20 18.84
N SER A 199 6.54 -5.95 17.89
CA SER A 199 6.59 -7.42 17.94
C SER A 199 7.24 -7.99 19.21
N ASN A 200 8.25 -7.28 19.73
CA ASN A 200 8.96 -7.64 20.96
C ASN A 200 8.56 -6.80 22.17
N PHE A 201 7.59 -5.89 22.02
CA PHE A 201 7.13 -5.05 23.12
C PHE A 201 6.29 -5.87 24.09
N LYS A 202 6.67 -5.84 25.37
CA LYS A 202 5.92 -6.48 26.45
C LYS A 202 5.86 -5.54 27.64
N PHE A 203 4.67 -5.39 28.19
CA PHE A 203 4.54 -4.78 29.51
C PHE A 203 5.18 -5.71 30.54
N THR A 204 6.17 -5.20 31.27
CA THR A 204 6.78 -5.93 32.38
C THR A 204 5.93 -5.69 33.63
N ASP A 205 5.41 -6.77 34.21
CA ASP A 205 4.69 -6.70 35.48
C ASP A 205 5.68 -6.50 36.63
N GLU A 206 5.56 -5.40 37.35
CA GLU A 206 6.30 -5.21 38.60
C GLU A 206 5.73 -6.10 39.71
N LYS A 207 6.61 -6.78 40.45
CA LYS A 207 6.25 -7.79 41.46
C LYS A 207 5.60 -7.21 42.75
N ASN A 208 5.17 -5.96 42.75
CA ASN A 208 4.47 -5.33 43.87
C ASN A 208 3.18 -4.64 43.39
N VAL A 209 2.21 -4.52 44.29
CA VAL A 209 0.87 -3.95 44.00
C VAL A 209 0.95 -2.55 43.41
N GLN A 210 1.75 -1.71 44.06
CA GLN A 210 1.79 -0.29 43.76
C GLN A 210 2.43 -0.10 42.40
N GLY A 211 3.55 -0.76 42.13
CA GLY A 211 4.17 -0.84 40.81
C GLY A 211 3.26 -1.47 39.78
N PHE A 212 2.42 -2.46 40.10
CA PHE A 212 1.42 -2.97 39.16
C PHE A 212 0.35 -1.92 38.83
N LEU A 213 -0.25 -1.25 39.82
CA LEU A 213 -1.27 -0.21 39.61
C LEU A 213 -0.69 1.01 38.88
N ASP A 214 0.50 1.46 39.28
CA ASP A 214 1.24 2.55 38.65
C ASP A 214 1.63 2.20 37.20
N ASN A 215 1.83 0.91 36.90
CA ASN A 215 2.10 0.41 35.55
C ASN A 215 0.88 0.29 34.64
N ASN A 216 -0.33 0.50 35.16
CA ASN A 216 -1.59 0.46 34.41
C ASN A 216 -2.25 1.84 34.24
N ASN A 217 -1.61 2.91 34.70
CA ASN A 217 -2.02 4.27 34.36
C ASN A 217 -1.62 4.59 32.90
N LEU A 218 -2.46 5.33 32.18
CA LEU A 218 -2.23 5.78 30.80
C LEU A 218 -0.89 6.51 30.64
N ASP A 219 -0.49 7.33 31.62
CA ASP A 219 0.80 8.04 31.57
C ASP A 219 1.99 7.06 31.59
N SER A 220 1.92 6.03 32.43
CA SER A 220 2.95 5.00 32.52
C SER A 220 3.00 4.13 31.27
N ILE A 221 1.83 3.75 30.74
CA ILE A 221 1.70 3.03 29.47
C ILE A 221 2.31 3.85 28.33
N THR A 222 1.98 5.14 28.26
CA THR A 222 2.50 6.06 27.26
C THR A 222 4.02 6.15 27.35
N ASN A 223 4.57 6.33 28.55
CA ASN A 223 6.02 6.40 28.77
C ASN A 223 6.75 5.11 28.35
N LYS A 224 6.15 3.93 28.59
CA LYS A 224 6.72 2.65 28.13
C LYS A 224 6.73 2.54 26.61
N ILE A 225 5.64 2.95 25.96
CA ILE A 225 5.53 2.98 24.50
C ILE A 225 6.60 3.92 23.92
N LEU A 226 6.71 5.13 24.46
CA LEU A 226 7.68 6.14 24.05
C LEU A 226 9.13 5.69 24.24
N SER A 227 9.43 5.06 25.39
CA SER A 227 10.74 4.48 25.65
C SER A 227 11.09 3.35 24.70
N HIS A 228 10.12 2.53 24.30
CA HIS A 228 10.36 1.41 23.35
C HIS A 228 10.70 1.92 21.94
N ILE A 229 10.04 3.00 21.50
CA ILE A 229 10.26 3.58 20.18
C ILE A 229 11.32 4.69 20.16
N GLY A 230 11.87 5.05 21.32
CA GLY A 230 12.87 6.11 21.47
C GLY A 230 12.37 7.51 21.12
N ALA A 231 11.13 7.84 21.45
CA ALA A 231 10.53 9.16 21.20
C ALA A 231 10.26 9.91 22.52
N SER A 232 10.23 11.24 22.48
CA SER A 232 9.89 12.06 23.67
C SER A 232 8.39 12.32 23.82
N SER A 233 7.62 12.18 22.73
CA SER A 233 6.16 12.30 22.76
C SER A 233 5.48 11.48 21.67
N LEU A 234 4.17 11.23 21.85
CA LEU A 234 3.37 10.52 20.84
C LEU A 234 3.23 11.35 19.56
N ASP A 235 3.08 12.67 19.71
CA ASP A 235 2.97 13.59 18.59
C ASP A 235 4.24 13.61 17.74
N GLU A 236 5.41 13.68 18.38
CA GLU A 236 6.71 13.57 17.71
C GLU A 236 6.88 12.22 16.98
N ALA A 237 6.40 11.13 17.59
CA ALA A 237 6.40 9.82 16.95
C ALA A 237 5.34 9.68 15.83
N GLY A 238 4.45 10.67 15.67
CA GLY A 238 3.29 10.58 14.79
C GLY A 238 2.34 9.46 15.20
N LEU A 239 2.16 9.22 16.49
CA LEU A 239 1.30 8.16 17.03
C LEU A 239 0.13 8.74 17.82
N SER A 240 -0.93 7.97 17.93
CA SER A 240 -2.07 8.25 18.80
C SER A 240 -2.48 6.99 19.55
N LEU A 241 -3.05 7.19 20.74
CA LEU A 241 -3.58 6.11 21.58
C LEU A 241 -5.11 6.20 21.58
N GLU A 242 -5.76 5.10 21.24
CA GLU A 242 -7.21 5.00 21.18
C GLU A 242 -7.72 3.75 21.91
N ASN A 243 -9.03 3.71 22.18
CA ASN A 243 -9.74 2.54 22.70
C ASN A 243 -9.08 1.92 23.96
N HIS A 244 -8.64 2.79 24.87
CA HIS A 244 -8.06 2.36 26.14
C HIS A 244 -9.11 1.59 26.96
N SER A 245 -8.78 0.35 27.29
CA SER A 245 -9.55 -0.51 28.19
C SER A 245 -8.73 -0.86 29.43
N SER A 246 -9.31 -1.62 30.36
CA SER A 246 -8.64 -2.08 31.57
C SER A 246 -7.36 -2.87 31.34
N ASN A 247 -7.16 -3.45 30.15
CA ASN A 247 -6.02 -4.34 29.86
C ASN A 247 -5.46 -4.23 28.43
N SER A 248 -5.86 -3.19 27.69
CA SER A 248 -5.38 -3.00 26.33
C SER A 248 -5.48 -1.56 25.86
N ILE A 249 -4.66 -1.23 24.86
CA ILE A 249 -4.68 0.06 24.17
C ILE A 249 -4.39 -0.15 22.69
N LEU A 250 -5.01 0.65 21.83
CA LEU A 250 -4.75 0.65 20.40
C LEU A 250 -3.77 1.79 20.09
N VAL A 251 -2.62 1.44 19.52
CA VAL A 251 -1.65 2.42 19.00
C VAL A 251 -1.88 2.58 17.51
N LYS A 252 -2.13 3.80 17.05
CA LYS A 252 -2.35 4.11 15.63
C LYS A 252 -1.31 5.08 15.09
N ALA A 253 -0.84 4.81 13.89
CA ALA A 253 0.01 5.73 13.15
C ALA A 253 -0.83 6.87 12.54
N LYS A 254 -0.37 8.12 12.70
CA LYS A 254 -0.92 9.30 12.05
C LYS A 254 -0.50 9.34 10.56
N PRO A 255 -1.23 10.07 9.69
CA PRO A 255 -0.92 10.14 8.25
C PRO A 255 0.49 10.60 7.91
N ASP A 256 1.06 11.49 8.73
CA ASP A 256 2.39 12.09 8.62
C ASP A 256 3.49 11.30 9.34
N SER A 257 3.14 10.16 9.97
CA SER A 257 4.10 9.33 10.70
C SER A 257 5.03 8.54 9.77
N LYS A 258 6.23 8.24 10.30
CA LYS A 258 7.15 7.22 9.76
C LYS A 258 6.64 5.78 9.94
N TYR A 259 5.54 5.60 10.68
CA TYR A 259 4.88 4.32 10.91
C TYR A 259 3.60 4.19 10.06
N ARG A 260 3.12 2.96 9.88
CA ARG A 260 1.83 2.66 9.26
C ARG A 260 1.04 1.58 10.02
N GLY A 261 -0.27 1.58 9.82
CA GLY A 261 -1.20 0.64 10.42
C GLY A 261 -1.53 0.95 11.87
N ASP A 262 -2.03 -0.06 12.57
CA ASP A 262 -2.35 -0.03 13.99
C ASP A 262 -1.85 -1.31 14.69
N VAL A 263 -1.69 -1.22 16.01
CA VAL A 263 -1.34 -2.38 16.84
C VAL A 263 -2.05 -2.30 18.18
N LYS A 264 -2.71 -3.40 18.56
CA LYS A 264 -3.32 -3.53 19.88
C LYS A 264 -2.27 -4.07 20.84
N LEU A 265 -1.90 -3.27 21.83
CA LEU A 265 -1.03 -3.70 22.91
C LEU A 265 -1.89 -4.16 24.09
N THR A 266 -1.53 -5.29 24.70
CA THR A 266 -2.27 -5.88 25.83
C THR A 266 -1.36 -6.19 26.99
N TRP A 267 -1.88 -6.14 28.20
CA TRP A 267 -1.16 -6.48 29.43
C TRP A 267 -2.03 -7.32 30.36
N ASN A 268 -1.38 -7.94 31.35
CA ASN A 268 -2.07 -8.76 32.35
C ASN A 268 -2.95 -7.87 33.23
N LEU A 269 -4.19 -8.30 33.48
CA LEU A 269 -5.11 -7.56 34.35
C LEU A 269 -5.09 -8.16 35.75
N LYS A 270 -4.67 -7.42 36.77
CA LYS A 270 -4.82 -7.87 38.16
C LYS A 270 -6.30 -7.89 38.51
N LEU A 271 -6.74 -9.02 39.03
CA LEU A 271 -8.10 -9.19 39.50
C LEU A 271 -8.15 -8.91 41.01
N PHE A 272 -7.24 -9.49 41.80
CA PHE A 272 -7.25 -9.37 43.27
C PHE A 272 -5.86 -9.44 43.90
N GLU A 273 -5.75 -8.92 45.12
CA GLU A 273 -4.61 -9.12 46.04
C GLU A 273 -5.07 -9.85 47.29
N ILE A 274 -4.25 -10.81 47.72
CA ILE A 274 -4.44 -11.53 48.98
C ILE A 274 -3.29 -11.11 49.89
N SER A 275 -3.63 -10.60 51.07
CA SER A 275 -2.68 -10.30 52.14
C SER A 275 -2.93 -11.22 53.34
N GLY A 276 -1.93 -11.98 53.77
CA GLY A 276 -2.00 -12.84 54.95
C GLY A 276 -0.97 -12.45 56.01
N ILE A 277 -1.37 -12.40 57.28
CA ILE A 277 -0.43 -12.21 58.40
C ILE A 277 -0.15 -13.59 59.01
N GLY A 278 1.12 -13.96 59.13
CA GLY A 278 1.51 -15.21 59.78
C GLY A 278 1.13 -15.19 61.26
N ALA A 279 0.29 -16.13 61.70
CA ALA A 279 -0.27 -16.16 63.06
C ALA A 279 0.78 -16.45 64.17
N ASN A 280 2.00 -16.88 63.83
CA ASN A 280 3.04 -17.26 64.80
C ASN A 280 4.44 -16.77 64.40
N ALA A 281 4.55 -15.49 64.07
CA ALA A 281 5.84 -14.85 63.86
C ALA A 281 6.30 -14.15 65.14
N SER A 282 7.01 -14.86 66.03
CA SER A 282 7.78 -14.22 67.11
C SER A 282 8.91 -13.33 66.59
N ASN A 283 9.24 -13.46 65.31
CA ASN A 283 10.12 -12.55 64.58
C ASN A 283 9.32 -11.40 63.95
N VAL A 284 9.62 -10.17 64.38
CA VAL A 284 9.03 -8.92 63.86
C VAL A 284 9.17 -8.81 62.33
N ASN A 285 10.17 -9.46 61.73
CA ASN A 285 10.40 -9.47 60.29
C ASN A 285 9.39 -10.30 59.47
N ILE A 286 8.61 -11.20 60.09
CA ILE A 286 7.58 -12.02 59.40
C ILE A 286 6.17 -11.40 59.54
N LYS A 287 6.03 -10.29 60.29
CA LYS A 287 4.79 -9.48 60.31
C LYS A 287 4.51 -8.76 58.97
N ASN A 288 5.48 -8.71 58.07
CA ASN A 288 5.27 -8.23 56.71
C ASN A 288 4.58 -9.36 55.92
N GLY A 289 3.25 -9.25 55.82
CA GLY A 289 2.37 -10.30 55.35
C GLY A 289 2.72 -10.91 53.99
N LEU A 290 2.35 -12.18 53.82
CA LEU A 290 2.33 -12.87 52.52
C LEU A 290 1.43 -12.08 51.57
N LYS A 291 1.96 -11.70 50.41
CA LYS A 291 1.20 -11.06 49.34
C LYS A 291 1.12 -11.98 48.13
N GLY A 292 -0.09 -12.37 47.75
CA GLY A 292 -0.36 -13.12 46.52
C GLY A 292 -1.21 -12.29 45.55
N TYR A 293 -1.00 -12.47 44.25
CA TYR A 293 -1.79 -11.83 43.21
C TYR A 293 -2.50 -12.84 42.33
N ILE A 294 -3.76 -12.56 42.03
CA ILE A 294 -4.52 -13.24 40.99
C ILE A 294 -4.66 -12.28 39.81
N TYR A 295 -4.26 -12.71 38.63
CA TYR A 295 -4.31 -11.89 37.40
C TYR A 295 -4.90 -12.67 36.23
N LEU A 296 -5.57 -11.99 35.32
CA LEU A 296 -5.93 -12.50 34.01
C LEU A 296 -4.74 -12.29 33.07
N ASP A 297 -4.16 -13.41 32.63
CA ASP A 297 -3.10 -13.42 31.64
C ASP A 297 -3.67 -13.05 30.27
N SER A 298 -3.18 -11.97 29.66
CA SER A 298 -3.74 -11.45 28.42
C SER A 298 -3.45 -12.33 27.20
N THR A 299 -2.40 -13.16 27.26
CA THR A 299 -1.98 -14.02 26.16
C THR A 299 -2.81 -15.29 26.11
N THR A 300 -3.12 -15.86 27.26
CA THR A 300 -3.82 -17.14 27.41
C THR A 300 -5.28 -16.99 27.81
N ASN A 301 -5.70 -15.77 28.16
CA ASN A 301 -7.01 -15.47 28.75
C ASN A 301 -7.33 -16.35 29.98
N LYS A 302 -6.29 -16.73 30.74
CA LYS A 302 -6.40 -17.58 31.91
C LYS A 302 -6.14 -16.78 33.17
N ILE A 303 -6.87 -17.09 34.23
CA ILE A 303 -6.57 -16.60 35.56
C ILE A 303 -5.34 -17.35 36.08
N LYS A 304 -4.31 -16.60 36.50
CA LYS A 304 -3.06 -17.10 37.05
C LYS A 304 -2.81 -16.51 38.43
N PHE A 305 -2.06 -17.22 39.26
CA PHE A 305 -1.67 -16.80 40.60
C PHE A 305 -0.15 -16.63 40.68
N PHE A 306 0.31 -15.57 41.34
CA PHE A 306 1.73 -15.37 41.65
C PHE A 306 1.90 -15.04 43.13
N ASP A 307 2.79 -15.76 43.81
CA ASP A 307 3.17 -15.53 45.21
C ASP A 307 4.38 -14.59 45.28
N VAL A 308 4.28 -13.48 46.02
CA VAL A 308 5.38 -12.55 46.24
C VAL A 308 6.16 -12.98 47.48
N VAL A 309 6.89 -14.08 47.39
CA VAL A 309 7.91 -14.39 48.40
C VAL A 309 9.11 -13.48 48.13
N LYS A 310 9.20 -12.34 48.83
CA LYS A 310 10.44 -11.54 48.90
C LYS A 310 10.82 -11.28 50.35
N TYR A 311 11.69 -12.13 50.89
CA TYR A 311 12.87 -11.82 51.71
C TYR A 311 13.80 -13.04 51.55
N PHE A 312 14.95 -13.03 50.86
CA PHE A 312 16.13 -12.17 50.98
C PHE A 312 16.59 -11.94 52.42
N GLN A 313 16.64 -13.01 53.21
CA GLN A 313 17.73 -13.23 54.16
C GLN A 313 17.98 -14.73 54.25
N LYS A 314 19.25 -15.12 54.18
CA LYS A 314 19.73 -16.50 54.35
C LYS A 314 19.56 -16.88 55.83
N ALA A 315 18.33 -16.96 56.32
CA ALA A 315 18.04 -17.57 57.60
C ALA A 315 17.94 -19.06 57.35
N SER A 316 18.98 -19.80 57.76
CA SER A 316 18.96 -21.25 57.88
C SER A 316 17.92 -21.64 58.94
N VAL A 317 16.65 -21.67 58.52
CA VAL A 317 15.58 -22.32 59.26
C VAL A 317 15.68 -23.80 58.93
N GLN A 318 15.92 -24.63 59.94
CA GLN A 318 15.82 -26.07 59.79
C GLN A 318 14.40 -26.41 59.30
N VAL A 319 14.35 -26.85 58.05
CA VAL A 319 13.14 -27.27 57.35
C VAL A 319 12.55 -28.48 58.06
N HIS A 320 11.41 -28.32 58.74
CA HIS A 320 10.49 -29.44 58.93
C HIS A 320 9.54 -29.43 57.74
N GLN A 321 9.88 -30.30 56.77
CA GLN A 321 9.11 -30.75 55.61
C GLN A 321 8.32 -29.68 54.83
N ASN A 322 8.88 -29.34 53.66
CA ASN A 322 8.29 -28.55 52.60
C ASN A 322 6.90 -29.06 52.19
N PHE A 323 5.86 -28.23 52.35
CA PHE A 323 4.61 -28.36 51.61
C PHE A 323 4.42 -27.11 50.75
N ILE A 324 4.90 -27.16 49.52
CA ILE A 324 4.44 -26.25 48.47
C ILE A 324 3.02 -26.73 48.11
N LYS A 325 1.98 -26.04 48.60
CA LYS A 325 0.60 -26.30 48.18
C LYS A 325 0.36 -25.63 46.83
N TYR A 326 0.18 -26.45 45.79
CA TYR A 326 -0.42 -25.99 44.54
C TYR A 326 -1.93 -25.91 44.75
N HIS A 327 -2.51 -24.71 44.59
CA HIS A 327 -3.95 -24.57 44.43
C HIS A 327 -4.29 -24.74 42.94
N THR A 328 -4.88 -25.88 42.59
CA THR A 328 -5.35 -26.13 41.22
C THR A 328 -6.77 -25.60 41.07
N PHE A 329 -6.95 -24.56 40.26
CA PHE A 329 -8.26 -24.05 39.87
C PHE A 329 -8.66 -24.70 38.54
N ASN A 330 -9.68 -25.55 38.54
CA ASN A 330 -10.24 -26.14 37.32
C ASN A 330 -11.52 -25.40 36.96
N PHE A 331 -11.59 -24.90 35.72
CA PHE A 331 -12.72 -24.14 35.20
C PHE A 331 -13.42 -24.92 34.09
N SER A 332 -14.70 -25.20 34.25
CA SER A 332 -15.60 -25.66 33.18
C SER A 332 -16.99 -25.06 33.36
N GLY A 333 -17.54 -24.45 32.30
CA GLY A 333 -18.97 -24.19 32.03
C GLY A 333 -19.87 -23.69 33.17
N GLN A 334 -20.39 -22.45 33.02
CA GLN A 334 -21.22 -21.70 33.97
C GLN A 334 -20.52 -21.34 35.30
N LYS A 335 -20.60 -20.06 35.66
CA LYS A 335 -19.80 -19.40 36.71
C LYS A 335 -20.31 -19.75 38.11
N ASP A 336 -20.14 -20.99 38.53
CA ASP A 336 -20.30 -21.40 39.93
C ASP A 336 -18.92 -21.42 40.61
N PHE A 337 -18.77 -20.61 41.66
CA PHE A 337 -17.57 -20.60 42.50
C PHE A 337 -17.80 -21.49 43.72
N THR A 338 -17.07 -22.62 43.82
CA THR A 338 -17.12 -23.52 44.97
C THR A 338 -15.76 -23.51 45.70
N PHE A 339 -15.76 -23.12 46.98
CA PHE A 339 -14.57 -23.18 47.84
C PHE A 339 -14.54 -24.51 48.61
N ASN A 340 -13.64 -25.42 48.24
CA ASN A 340 -13.44 -26.67 48.98
C ASN A 340 -12.16 -26.61 49.82
N GLY A 341 -12.30 -26.42 51.13
CA GLY A 341 -11.21 -26.57 52.09
C GLY A 341 -11.23 -27.96 52.73
N ARG A 342 -10.19 -28.78 52.52
CA ARG A 342 -9.89 -29.93 53.39
C ARG A 342 -8.58 -29.69 54.12
N THR A 343 -8.63 -29.50 55.44
CA THR A 343 -7.50 -29.83 56.33
C THR A 343 -7.97 -29.95 57.78
N TRP A 344 -7.53 -31.02 58.44
CA TRP A 344 -7.55 -31.21 59.88
C TRP A 344 -6.24 -30.68 60.47
N VAL A 345 -6.29 -29.58 61.21
CA VAL A 345 -5.24 -29.21 62.19
C VAL A 345 -5.80 -28.20 63.20
N ASP A 346 -5.42 -28.31 64.47
CA ASP A 346 -5.84 -27.48 65.61
C ASP A 346 -5.37 -26.00 65.56
N ASN A 347 -4.89 -25.53 64.41
CA ASN A 347 -4.44 -24.15 64.18
C ASN A 347 -4.96 -23.66 62.82
N LEU A 348 -6.16 -23.10 62.80
CA LEU A 348 -6.67 -22.39 61.63
C LEU A 348 -6.11 -20.96 61.61
N PRO A 349 -5.39 -20.52 60.56
CA PRO A 349 -5.22 -19.09 60.32
C PRO A 349 -6.59 -18.47 60.03
N ASN A 350 -6.87 -17.28 60.57
CA ASN A 350 -8.00 -16.47 60.14
C ASN A 350 -7.77 -16.06 58.68
N ILE A 351 -8.39 -16.78 57.74
CA ILE A 351 -8.35 -16.47 56.31
C ILE A 351 -9.42 -15.42 56.05
N PHE A 352 -9.02 -14.18 55.78
CA PHE A 352 -9.93 -13.16 55.26
C PHE A 352 -9.75 -13.05 53.75
N GLY A 353 -10.86 -13.14 53.02
CA GLY A 353 -10.97 -12.78 51.61
C GLY A 353 -12.14 -11.82 51.42
N SER A 354 -11.98 -10.81 50.58
CA SER A 354 -13.08 -9.99 50.09
C SER A 354 -13.47 -10.46 48.69
N LEU A 355 -14.77 -10.60 48.44
CA LEU A 355 -15.33 -10.92 47.15
C LEU A 355 -16.05 -9.69 46.61
N GLU A 356 -15.84 -9.36 45.35
CA GLU A 356 -16.64 -8.38 44.63
C GLU A 356 -17.57 -9.14 43.67
N PHE A 357 -18.87 -8.94 43.82
CA PHE A 357 -19.88 -9.66 43.06
C PHE A 357 -20.11 -8.96 41.72
N ILE A 358 -20.08 -9.70 40.62
CA ILE A 358 -20.55 -9.21 39.33
C ILE A 358 -22.07 -9.46 39.29
N PRO A 359 -22.92 -8.49 38.90
CA PRO A 359 -24.36 -8.71 38.77
C PRO A 359 -24.69 -9.96 37.94
N GLY A 360 -25.60 -10.79 38.43
CA GLY A 360 -25.95 -12.09 37.84
C GLY A 360 -25.03 -13.26 38.26
N SER A 361 -24.07 -13.04 39.15
CA SER A 361 -23.21 -14.12 39.67
C SER A 361 -23.89 -14.87 40.80
N LYS A 362 -23.77 -16.20 40.75
CA LYS A 362 -24.13 -17.11 41.84
C LYS A 362 -22.85 -17.62 42.50
N ILE A 363 -22.78 -17.50 43.82
CA ILE A 363 -21.69 -18.08 44.62
C ILE A 363 -22.28 -19.11 45.55
N THR A 364 -21.72 -20.31 45.53
CA THR A 364 -22.13 -21.39 46.41
C THR A 364 -21.01 -21.66 47.39
N VAL A 365 -21.25 -21.39 48.66
CA VAL A 365 -20.31 -21.70 49.74
C VAL A 365 -20.77 -22.97 50.42
N ASP A 366 -20.07 -24.08 50.17
CA ASP A 366 -20.35 -25.35 50.83
C ASP A 366 -19.49 -25.49 52.10
N SER A 367 -20.15 -25.45 53.26
CA SER A 367 -19.50 -25.60 54.56
C SER A 367 -19.90 -26.92 55.21
N PRO A 368 -18.96 -27.85 55.49
CA PRO A 368 -19.26 -29.03 56.30
C PRO A 368 -19.78 -28.62 57.68
N GLU A 369 -20.73 -29.37 58.25
CA GLU A 369 -21.51 -29.06 59.47
C GLU A 369 -20.69 -28.67 60.73
N LEU A 370 -19.36 -28.78 60.70
CA LEU A 370 -18.45 -28.53 61.82
C LEU A 370 -17.52 -27.32 61.63
N HIS A 371 -17.65 -26.53 60.54
CA HIS A 371 -16.78 -25.37 60.28
C HIS A 371 -17.56 -24.04 60.27
N ARG A 372 -17.03 -23.00 60.93
CA ARG A 372 -17.62 -21.66 60.95
C ARG A 372 -17.04 -20.84 59.79
N ILE A 373 -17.67 -20.89 58.62
CA ILE A 373 -17.44 -19.86 57.60
C ILE A 373 -18.27 -18.62 58.01
N LEU A 374 -17.63 -17.45 58.08
CA LEU A 374 -18.29 -16.19 58.40
C LEU A 374 -18.25 -15.28 57.19
N VAL A 375 -19.37 -14.68 56.82
CA VAL A 375 -19.45 -13.63 55.79
C VAL A 375 -19.80 -12.31 56.47
N PHE A 376 -19.06 -11.25 56.15
CA PHE A 376 -19.31 -9.93 56.67
C PHE A 376 -20.38 -9.24 55.83
N ASP A 377 -21.55 -9.00 56.43
CA ASP A 377 -22.61 -8.25 55.80
C ASP A 377 -22.39 -6.76 56.05
N LYS A 378 -22.06 -6.02 54.97
CA LYS A 378 -21.77 -4.59 55.02
C LYS A 378 -23.01 -3.74 55.33
N SER A 379 -24.21 -4.22 55.00
CA SER A 379 -25.47 -3.49 55.25
C SER A 379 -25.86 -3.51 56.73
N THR A 380 -25.59 -4.63 57.40
CA THR A 380 -25.87 -4.81 58.84
C THR A 380 -24.64 -4.64 59.73
N ASN A 381 -23.46 -4.47 59.12
CA ASN A 381 -22.15 -4.33 59.76
C ASN A 381 -21.83 -5.48 60.75
N LYS A 382 -22.25 -6.71 60.41
CA LYS A 382 -22.13 -7.89 61.27
C LYS A 382 -21.57 -9.09 60.50
N TRP A 383 -20.77 -9.90 61.19
CA TRP A 383 -20.37 -11.22 60.72
C TRP A 383 -21.52 -12.20 60.85
N GLN A 384 -21.90 -12.85 59.75
CA GLN A 384 -22.92 -13.87 59.72
C GLN A 384 -22.29 -15.25 59.50
N GLY A 385 -22.64 -16.21 60.36
CA GLY A 385 -22.26 -17.60 60.15
C GLY A 385 -22.97 -18.22 58.96
N LEU A 386 -22.23 -19.02 58.20
CA LEU A 386 -22.76 -19.94 57.20
C LEU A 386 -22.78 -21.34 57.81
N THR A 387 -23.88 -22.03 57.61
CA THR A 387 -24.05 -23.43 58.01
C THR A 387 -24.50 -24.19 56.77
N LYS A 388 -23.82 -25.29 56.43
CA LYS A 388 -24.11 -26.11 55.25
C LYS A 388 -23.80 -25.35 53.94
N LYS A 389 -24.51 -25.69 52.88
CA LYS A 389 -24.41 -25.08 51.55
C LYS A 389 -25.20 -23.77 51.55
N THR A 390 -24.52 -22.64 51.62
CA THR A 390 -25.15 -21.32 51.50
C THR A 390 -24.91 -20.74 50.11
N GLU A 391 -25.98 -20.33 49.45
CA GLU A 391 -25.93 -19.67 48.15
C GLU A 391 -26.11 -18.16 48.30
N PHE A 392 -25.25 -17.41 47.62
CA PHE A 392 -25.32 -15.98 47.48
C PHE A 392 -25.61 -15.65 46.02
N ILE A 393 -26.71 -14.96 45.77
CA ILE A 393 -27.10 -14.53 44.43
C ILE A 393 -27.09 -13.01 44.44
N LEU A 394 -26.22 -12.42 43.63
CA LEU A 394 -26.29 -11.01 43.32
C LEU A 394 -27.19 -10.84 42.09
N ASN A 395 -28.38 -10.25 42.27
CA ASN A 395 -29.26 -10.01 41.14
C ASN A 395 -28.67 -8.95 40.18
N GLU A 396 -29.29 -8.75 39.01
CA GLU A 396 -28.82 -7.78 38.02
C GLU A 396 -28.87 -6.31 38.50
N LEU A 397 -29.58 -6.05 39.60
CA LEU A 397 -29.72 -4.74 40.24
C LEU A 397 -28.68 -4.50 41.35
N GLY A 398 -27.85 -5.49 41.68
CA GLY A 398 -26.84 -5.40 42.73
C GLY A 398 -27.33 -5.76 44.14
N ASP A 399 -28.56 -6.29 44.27
CA ASP A 399 -29.05 -6.78 45.55
C ASP A 399 -28.52 -8.18 45.83
N LEU A 400 -27.93 -8.35 47.01
CA LEU A 400 -27.44 -9.63 47.49
C LEU A 400 -28.57 -10.37 48.19
N THR A 401 -28.99 -11.50 47.62
CA THR A 401 -29.92 -12.44 48.26
C THR A 401 -29.16 -13.67 48.74
N LYS A 402 -29.48 -14.08 49.97
CA LYS A 402 -28.89 -15.25 50.65
C LYS A 402 -29.95 -16.33 50.75
N SER A 403 -29.65 -17.54 50.30
CA SER A 403 -30.48 -18.73 50.53
C SER A 403 -29.64 -19.85 51.13
N ASN A 404 -30.18 -20.50 52.16
CA ASN A 404 -29.58 -21.66 52.82
C ASN A 404 -30.12 -22.97 52.26
#